data_AF-A0A2K6SIV2-F1
#
_entry.id   AF-A0A2K6SIV2-F1
#
_cell.length_a   1.000
_cell.length_b   1.000
_cell.length_c   1.000
_cell.angle_alpha   90.00
_cell.angle_beta   90.00
_cell.angle_gamma   90.00
#
_symmetry.space_group_name_H-M   'P 1'
#
loop_
_entity.id
_entity.type
_entity.pdbx_description
1 polymer ?
#
loop_
_entity_poly.entity_id
_entity_poly.type
_entity_poly.pdbx_seq_one_letter_code
_entity_poly.pdbx_strand_id
1 'polypeptide(L)'
;APEHVSFHVIQTASFANQSWAQCQGSGWLDDLQTHGWERESNTITFLHTWAKGNFSNEEFLYLNRLFRVYSIRLVQDIQAHASQYPTELRPEAWLSSRPSLGSGRLLLACHVSGFYPKPVWVTWMRNEQEQLGTEYGDILPNADGTWYLQVTLDVASEEAAGLSCRVRHSSLGGQDIILYWGHHFSMNWTALVVVMVTLVILIVLVLWFKKHWSYQDIL
;
A
#
# COMPACT_ATOMS: atom_id res chain seq x y z
N ALA A 1 19.55 -31.22 21.66
CA ALA A 1 19.11 -31.23 20.25
C ALA A 1 20.32 -30.86 19.40
N PRO A 2 20.55 -31.45 18.22
CA PRO A 2 21.66 -31.00 17.38
C PRO A 2 21.43 -29.54 16.99
N GLU A 3 22.44 -28.70 17.23
CA GLU A 3 22.44 -27.32 16.73
C GLU A 3 22.44 -27.37 15.20
N HIS A 4 21.44 -26.72 14.60
CA HIS A 4 21.36 -26.59 13.15
C HIS A 4 22.32 -25.48 12.72
N VAL A 5 23.40 -25.86 12.04
CA VAL A 5 24.29 -24.92 11.37
C VAL A 5 23.70 -24.57 10.01
N SER A 6 23.67 -23.29 9.69
CA SER A 6 23.10 -22.75 8.46
C SER A 6 24.12 -21.91 7.70
N PHE A 7 24.16 -22.04 6.38
CA PHE A 7 24.90 -21.13 5.53
C PHE A 7 23.91 -20.36 4.65
N HIS A 8 24.00 -19.04 4.63
CA HIS A 8 23.11 -18.20 3.85
C HIS A 8 23.85 -17.04 3.20
N VAL A 9 23.29 -16.55 2.09
CA VAL A 9 23.82 -15.42 1.32
C VAL A 9 22.78 -14.32 1.35
N ILE A 10 23.20 -13.11 1.69
CA ILE A 10 22.37 -11.91 1.67
C ILE A 10 22.84 -11.04 0.51
N GLN A 11 21.89 -10.61 -0.31
CA GLN A 11 22.12 -9.64 -1.38
C GLN A 11 21.19 -8.45 -1.20
N THR A 12 21.76 -7.25 -1.32
CA THR A 12 21.01 -5.99 -1.29
C THR A 12 21.28 -5.24 -2.58
N ALA A 13 20.23 -4.98 -3.35
CA ALA A 13 20.30 -4.15 -4.55
C ALA A 13 19.58 -2.81 -4.31
N SER A 14 20.26 -1.70 -4.55
CA SER A 14 19.76 -0.34 -4.36
C SER A 14 19.74 0.38 -5.70
N PHE A 15 18.59 0.93 -6.08
CA PHE A 15 18.39 1.61 -7.36
C PHE A 15 18.08 3.08 -7.08
N ALA A 16 19.05 3.98 -7.28
CA ALA A 16 18.80 5.41 -7.03
C ALA A 16 18.10 6.08 -8.21
N ASN A 17 18.40 5.64 -9.43
CA ASN A 17 17.77 6.13 -10.65
C ASN A 17 17.90 5.08 -11.78
N GLN A 18 17.47 5.45 -12.99
CA GLN A 18 17.47 4.56 -14.15
C GLN A 18 18.87 4.12 -14.63
N SER A 19 19.93 4.88 -14.30
CA SER A 19 21.30 4.59 -14.74
C SER A 19 22.24 4.17 -13.61
N TRP A 20 21.83 4.36 -12.34
CA TRP A 20 22.64 4.06 -11.17
C TRP A 20 21.94 3.06 -10.27
N ALA A 21 22.57 1.90 -10.13
CA ALA A 21 22.22 0.87 -9.18
C ALA A 21 23.49 0.32 -8.53
N GLN A 22 23.34 -0.12 -7.29
CA GLN A 22 24.41 -0.72 -6.52
C GLN A 22 23.94 -2.07 -5.97
N CYS A 23 24.74 -3.12 -6.20
CA CYS A 23 24.50 -4.43 -5.62
C CYS A 23 25.59 -4.73 -4.58
N GLN A 24 25.17 -5.16 -3.40
CA GLN A 24 26.05 -5.62 -2.33
C GLN A 24 25.67 -7.05 -1.95
N GLY A 25 26.66 -7.83 -1.51
CA GLY A 25 26.49 -9.23 -1.13
C GLY A 25 27.32 -9.59 0.10
N SER A 26 26.87 -10.60 0.83
CA SER A 26 27.63 -11.18 1.94
C SER A 26 27.23 -12.63 2.17
N GLY A 27 28.17 -13.46 2.60
CA GLY A 27 27.93 -14.86 2.95
C GLY A 27 28.16 -15.09 4.43
N TRP A 28 27.26 -15.83 5.07
CA TRP A 28 27.17 -15.98 6.51
C TRP A 28 27.06 -17.46 6.88
N LEU A 29 27.83 -17.88 7.88
CA LEU A 29 27.70 -19.17 8.55
C LEU A 29 27.08 -18.89 9.91
N ASP A 30 25.79 -19.17 10.05
CA ASP A 30 24.94 -18.64 11.11
C ASP A 30 25.14 -17.13 11.26
N ASP A 31 25.55 -16.63 12.42
CA ASP A 31 25.76 -15.20 12.66
C ASP A 31 27.19 -14.71 12.28
N LEU A 32 28.05 -15.61 11.78
CA LEU A 32 29.43 -15.28 11.41
C LEU A 32 29.56 -14.97 9.92
N GLN A 33 29.88 -13.72 9.59
CA GLN A 33 30.16 -13.33 8.22
C GLN A 33 31.48 -13.96 7.73
N THR A 34 31.40 -14.79 6.68
CA THR A 34 32.56 -15.49 6.11
C THR A 34 33.01 -14.91 4.77
N HIS A 35 32.08 -14.32 4.03
CA HIS A 35 32.32 -13.79 2.69
C HIS A 35 31.82 -12.34 2.58
N GLY A 36 32.62 -11.52 1.91
CA GLY A 36 32.26 -10.17 1.49
C GLY A 36 32.04 -10.09 -0.02
N TRP A 37 31.63 -8.91 -0.46
CA TRP A 37 31.48 -8.57 -1.87
C TRP A 37 32.25 -7.29 -2.17
N GLU A 38 33.28 -7.40 -3.02
CA GLU A 38 34.05 -6.25 -3.47
C GLU A 38 33.25 -5.47 -4.51
N ARG A 39 33.07 -4.16 -4.25
CA ARG A 39 32.10 -3.33 -4.96
C ARG A 39 32.54 -3.03 -6.39
N GLU A 40 33.83 -2.74 -6.58
CA GLU A 40 34.37 -2.29 -7.86
C GLU A 40 34.53 -3.45 -8.85
N SER A 41 35.11 -4.55 -8.37
CA SER A 41 35.38 -5.74 -9.20
C SER A 41 34.18 -6.67 -9.31
N ASN A 42 33.15 -6.51 -8.47
CA ASN A 42 32.03 -7.45 -8.34
C ASN A 42 32.50 -8.89 -8.11
N THR A 43 33.39 -9.04 -7.12
CA THR A 43 33.99 -10.33 -6.79
C THR A 43 33.77 -10.69 -5.33
N ILE A 44 33.60 -11.98 -5.07
CA ILE A 44 33.50 -12.53 -3.72
C ILE A 44 34.87 -12.41 -3.04
N THR A 45 34.88 -11.93 -1.80
CA THR A 45 36.08 -11.86 -0.96
C THR A 45 35.94 -12.78 0.25
N PHE A 46 37.05 -13.37 0.67
CA PHE A 46 37.10 -14.22 1.87
C PHE A 46 37.49 -13.36 3.08
N LEU A 47 36.67 -13.36 4.12
CA LEU A 47 36.98 -12.65 5.37
C LEU A 47 37.82 -13.50 6.32
N HIS A 48 37.81 -14.82 6.14
CA HIS A 48 38.60 -15.77 6.91
C HIS A 48 39.39 -16.71 5.99
N THR A 49 40.55 -17.17 6.47
CA THR A 49 41.45 -18.07 5.73
C THR A 49 40.81 -19.41 5.39
N TRP A 50 39.85 -19.85 6.19
CA TRP A 50 39.09 -21.09 5.99
C TRP A 50 37.77 -20.90 5.24
N ALA A 51 37.36 -19.66 4.92
CA ALA A 51 36.05 -19.36 4.34
C ALA A 51 35.84 -20.03 2.96
N LYS A 52 36.94 -20.27 2.23
CA LYS A 52 36.93 -21.01 0.97
C LYS A 52 36.50 -22.48 1.14
N GLY A 53 36.56 -23.03 2.35
CA GLY A 53 36.22 -24.43 2.61
C GLY A 53 37.04 -25.38 1.75
N ASN A 54 36.37 -26.39 1.18
CA ASN A 54 37.00 -27.39 0.32
C ASN A 54 36.88 -27.08 -1.19
N PHE A 55 36.49 -25.85 -1.56
CA PHE A 55 36.38 -25.47 -2.97
C PHE A 55 37.77 -25.37 -3.61
N SER A 56 37.94 -25.95 -4.80
CA SER A 56 39.09 -25.70 -5.66
C SER A 56 39.09 -24.25 -6.17
N ASN A 57 40.23 -23.79 -6.71
CA ASN A 57 40.30 -22.44 -7.29
C ASN A 57 39.39 -22.31 -8.53
N GLU A 58 39.25 -23.37 -9.33
CA GLU A 58 38.42 -23.38 -10.54
C GLU A 58 36.93 -23.31 -10.21
N GLU A 59 36.47 -24.10 -9.24
CA GLU A 59 35.07 -24.06 -8.77
C GLU A 59 34.72 -22.68 -8.20
N PHE A 60 35.62 -22.08 -7.42
CA PHE A 60 35.40 -20.75 -6.88
C PHE A 60 35.39 -19.68 -7.97
N LEU A 61 36.28 -19.75 -8.96
CA LEU A 61 36.27 -18.86 -10.12
C LEU A 61 34.96 -18.97 -10.91
N TYR A 62 34.43 -20.19 -11.06
CA TYR A 62 33.13 -20.41 -11.69
C TYR A 62 32.00 -19.77 -10.88
N LEU A 63 31.93 -20.02 -9.57
CA LEU A 63 30.93 -19.40 -8.68
C LEU A 63 31.00 -17.87 -8.75
N ASN A 64 32.20 -17.30 -8.63
CA ASN A 64 32.40 -15.86 -8.72
C ASN A 64 31.91 -15.28 -10.05
N ARG A 65 32.17 -15.95 -11.18
CA ARG A 65 31.63 -15.54 -12.50
C ARG A 65 30.10 -15.63 -12.53
N LEU A 66 29.53 -16.70 -11.99
CA LEU A 66 28.09 -16.89 -11.94
C LEU A 66 27.41 -15.76 -11.17
N PHE A 67 27.88 -15.46 -9.95
CA PHE A 67 27.34 -14.36 -9.14
C PHE A 67 27.52 -12.99 -9.81
N ARG A 68 28.65 -12.76 -10.48
CA ARG A 68 28.89 -11.53 -11.24
C ARG A 68 27.92 -11.37 -12.41
N VAL A 69 27.66 -12.43 -13.17
CA VAL A 69 26.69 -12.39 -14.28
C VAL A 69 25.27 -12.19 -13.74
N TYR A 70 24.94 -12.90 -12.66
CA TYR A 70 23.65 -12.79 -12.00
C TYR A 70 23.38 -11.36 -11.48
N SER A 71 24.34 -10.73 -10.79
CA SER A 71 24.17 -9.37 -10.27
C SER A 71 23.97 -8.34 -11.38
N ILE A 72 24.71 -8.46 -12.49
CA ILE A 72 24.55 -7.59 -13.65
C ILE A 72 23.18 -7.78 -14.29
N ARG A 73 22.75 -9.03 -14.53
CA ARG A 73 21.44 -9.32 -15.16
C ARG A 73 20.28 -8.88 -14.29
N LEU A 74 20.33 -9.13 -12.97
CA LEU A 74 19.30 -8.69 -12.03
C LEU A 74 19.10 -7.17 -12.10
N VAL A 75 20.19 -6.40 -12.13
CA VAL A 75 20.12 -4.94 -12.24
C VAL A 75 19.49 -4.52 -13.57
N GLN A 76 19.93 -5.12 -14.69
CA GLN A 76 19.40 -4.83 -16.01
C GLN A 76 17.89 -5.15 -16.11
N ASP A 77 17.48 -6.30 -15.58
CA ASP A 77 16.09 -6.75 -15.61
C ASP A 77 15.20 -5.82 -14.78
N ILE A 78 15.62 -5.46 -13.56
CA ILE A 78 14.87 -4.53 -12.70
C ILE A 78 14.80 -3.14 -13.36
N GLN A 79 15.90 -2.63 -13.92
CA GLN A 79 15.90 -1.33 -14.60
C GLN A 79 14.99 -1.32 -15.83
N ALA A 80 14.99 -2.40 -16.63
CA ALA A 80 14.13 -2.53 -17.80
C ALA A 80 12.64 -2.55 -17.44
N HIS A 81 12.31 -3.02 -16.23
CA HIS A 81 10.93 -3.12 -15.74
C HIS A 81 10.61 -2.08 -14.64
N ALA A 82 11.50 -1.11 -14.40
CA ALA A 82 11.36 -0.16 -13.29
C ALA A 82 10.05 0.64 -13.36
N SER A 83 9.56 0.93 -14.57
CA SER A 83 8.29 1.61 -14.81
C SER A 83 7.05 0.80 -14.39
N GLN A 84 7.19 -0.52 -14.21
CA GLN A 84 6.10 -1.39 -13.75
C GLN A 84 5.92 -1.33 -12.23
N TYR A 85 6.95 -0.91 -11.49
CA TYR A 85 6.88 -0.78 -10.04
C TYR A 85 6.35 0.61 -9.66
N PRO A 86 5.26 0.69 -8.87
CA PRO A 86 4.73 1.98 -8.44
C PRO A 86 5.74 2.67 -7.52
N THR A 87 6.23 3.84 -7.94
CA THR A 87 7.09 4.71 -7.13
C THR A 87 6.29 5.52 -6.11
N GLU A 88 4.97 5.58 -6.30
CA GLU A 88 4.03 6.25 -5.42
C GLU A 88 2.86 5.33 -5.14
N LEU A 89 2.45 5.25 -3.87
CA LEU A 89 1.33 4.44 -3.42
C LEU A 89 0.19 5.37 -2.98
N ARG A 90 -1.02 5.05 -3.45
CA ARG A 90 -2.20 5.86 -3.18
C ARG A 90 -2.72 5.62 -1.76
N PRO A 91 -3.04 6.68 -1.01
CA PRO A 91 -3.65 6.53 0.31
C PRO A 91 -5.05 5.92 0.20
N GLU A 92 -5.39 5.10 1.19
CA GLU A 92 -6.76 4.85 1.60
C GLU A 92 -7.12 5.77 2.76
N ALA A 93 -8.35 6.28 2.77
CA ALA A 93 -8.82 7.15 3.83
C ALA A 93 -10.21 6.76 4.33
N TRP A 94 -10.44 6.91 5.63
CA TRP A 94 -11.73 6.64 6.26
C TRP A 94 -11.96 7.54 7.47
N LEU A 95 -13.22 7.67 7.87
CA LEU A 95 -13.63 8.52 8.99
C LEU A 95 -14.05 7.67 10.18
N SER A 96 -13.75 8.15 11.38
CA SER A 96 -14.30 7.63 12.63
C SER A 96 -14.67 8.77 13.57
N SER A 97 -15.41 8.46 14.65
CA SER A 97 -15.66 9.43 15.72
C SER A 97 -15.67 8.74 17.08
N ARG A 98 -15.39 9.53 18.11
CA ARG A 98 -15.64 9.17 19.50
C ARG A 98 -16.26 10.35 20.26
N PRO A 99 -17.05 10.10 21.32
CA PRO A 99 -17.45 11.17 22.24
C PRO A 99 -16.21 11.88 22.81
N SER A 100 -16.24 13.20 22.82
CA SER A 100 -15.22 14.01 23.52
C SER A 100 -15.60 14.16 25.01
N LEU A 101 -14.67 14.61 25.86
CA LEU A 101 -14.89 14.76 27.30
C LEU A 101 -15.95 15.82 27.68
N GLY A 102 -16.47 16.59 26.71
CA GLY A 102 -17.56 17.55 26.90
C GLY A 102 -18.93 17.00 26.46
N SER A 103 -19.99 17.27 27.23
CA SER A 103 -21.35 16.87 26.88
C SER A 103 -21.76 17.43 25.51
N GLY A 104 -22.11 16.55 24.58
CA GLY A 104 -22.59 16.93 23.24
C GLY A 104 -21.49 17.23 22.21
N ARG A 105 -20.22 16.87 22.49
CA ARG A 105 -19.10 17.05 21.55
C ARG A 105 -18.62 15.73 20.96
N LEU A 106 -18.15 15.79 19.71
CA LEU A 106 -17.57 14.66 18.98
C LEU A 106 -16.13 15.01 18.60
N LEU A 107 -15.23 14.07 18.87
CA LEU A 107 -13.92 14.07 18.25
C LEU A 107 -14.00 13.27 16.96
N LEU A 108 -13.96 13.96 15.84
CA LEU A 108 -13.87 13.35 14.52
C LEU A 108 -12.42 12.99 14.23
N ALA A 109 -12.20 11.85 13.58
CA ALA A 109 -10.89 11.42 13.13
C ALA A 109 -10.93 11.03 11.64
N CYS A 110 -10.01 11.61 10.88
CA CYS A 110 -9.71 11.20 9.52
C CYS A 110 -8.43 10.38 9.55
N HIS A 111 -8.53 9.14 9.07
CA HIS A 111 -7.43 8.20 8.99
C HIS A 111 -6.96 8.12 7.55
N VAL A 112 -5.65 8.16 7.33
CA VAL A 112 -5.04 8.06 6.01
C VAL A 112 -3.91 7.05 6.11
N SER A 113 -3.92 5.99 5.30
CA SER A 113 -2.94 4.89 5.38
C SER A 113 -2.53 4.41 3.99
N GLY A 114 -1.41 3.68 3.90
CA GLY A 114 -0.98 3.04 2.67
C GLY A 114 -0.29 3.98 1.67
N PHE A 115 0.03 5.21 2.08
CA PHE A 115 0.62 6.20 1.18
C PHE A 115 2.14 6.16 1.18
N TYR A 116 2.71 6.46 0.02
CA TYR A 116 4.13 6.68 -0.18
C TYR A 116 4.33 7.59 -1.40
N PRO A 117 5.21 8.62 -1.37
CA PRO A 117 6.18 8.95 -0.33
C PRO A 117 5.57 9.60 0.93
N LYS A 118 6.41 9.91 1.93
CA LYS A 118 5.97 10.45 3.24
C LYS A 118 5.18 11.79 3.16
N PRO A 119 5.50 12.76 2.29
CA PRO A 119 4.79 14.04 2.28
C PRO A 119 3.31 13.89 1.90
N VAL A 120 2.42 14.22 2.84
CA VAL A 120 0.97 14.20 2.66
C VAL A 120 0.38 15.45 3.29
N TRP A 121 -0.74 15.94 2.75
CA TRP A 121 -1.52 17.02 3.35
C TRP A 121 -2.94 16.51 3.62
N VAL A 122 -3.41 16.65 4.85
CA VAL A 122 -4.70 16.15 5.32
C VAL A 122 -5.31 17.20 6.22
N THR A 123 -6.53 17.65 5.96
CA THR A 123 -7.20 18.61 6.84
C THR A 123 -8.70 18.39 6.88
N TRP A 124 -9.33 18.89 7.95
CA TRP A 124 -10.78 19.02 8.00
C TRP A 124 -11.22 20.31 7.32
N MET A 125 -12.25 20.19 6.51
CA MET A 125 -12.84 21.25 5.71
C MET A 125 -14.31 21.44 6.12
N ARG A 126 -14.77 22.68 6.02
CA ARG A 126 -16.20 23.00 5.90
C ARG A 126 -16.35 23.79 4.61
N ASN A 127 -17.04 23.22 3.63
CA ASN A 127 -17.02 23.74 2.26
C ASN A 127 -15.56 23.85 1.76
N GLU A 128 -15.11 25.04 1.36
CA GLU A 128 -13.72 25.30 0.92
C GLU A 128 -12.83 25.93 2.02
N GLN A 129 -13.27 25.97 3.27
CA GLN A 129 -12.53 26.56 4.39
C GLN A 129 -11.92 25.49 5.30
N GLU A 130 -10.61 25.59 5.53
CA GLU A 130 -9.88 24.76 6.48
C GLU A 130 -10.33 25.04 7.92
N GLN A 131 -10.50 23.98 8.71
CA GLN A 131 -10.90 24.11 10.12
C GLN A 131 -9.66 24.34 10.99
N LEU A 132 -9.60 25.50 11.66
CA LEU A 132 -8.46 25.90 12.50
C LEU A 132 -8.22 24.98 13.71
N GLY A 133 -9.25 24.27 14.18
CA GLY A 133 -9.14 23.30 15.27
C GLY A 133 -8.62 21.92 14.84
N THR A 134 -8.15 21.79 13.60
CA THR A 134 -7.60 20.54 13.09
C THR A 134 -6.29 20.21 13.79
N GLU A 135 -6.27 19.10 14.50
CA GLU A 135 -5.09 18.57 15.18
C GLU A 135 -4.46 17.45 14.35
N TYR A 136 -3.16 17.55 14.14
CA TYR A 136 -2.39 16.61 13.34
C TYR A 136 -1.68 15.62 14.26
N GLY A 137 -1.94 14.34 14.07
CA GLY A 137 -1.14 13.29 14.69
C GLY A 137 0.23 13.16 14.03
N ASP A 138 1.08 12.32 14.63
CA ASP A 138 2.35 11.96 14.02
C ASP A 138 2.14 11.06 12.80
N ILE A 139 3.04 11.18 11.81
CA ILE A 139 3.11 10.23 10.70
C ILE A 139 3.83 8.97 11.17
N LEU A 140 3.12 7.85 11.20
CA LEU A 140 3.60 6.55 11.70
C LEU A 140 3.95 5.61 10.54
N PRO A 141 4.98 4.76 10.67
CA PRO A 141 5.30 3.76 9.66
C PRO A 141 4.38 2.53 9.76
N ASN A 142 3.97 2.01 8.62
CA ASN A 142 3.32 0.70 8.50
C ASN A 142 4.38 -0.40 8.27
N ALA A 143 4.01 -1.66 8.54
CA ALA A 143 4.92 -2.81 8.37
C ALA A 143 5.27 -3.11 6.90
N ASP A 144 4.45 -2.63 5.96
CA ASP A 144 4.64 -2.80 4.51
C ASP A 144 5.53 -1.70 3.89
N GLY A 145 6.09 -0.79 4.70
CA GLY A 145 6.92 0.32 4.23
C GLY A 145 6.15 1.57 3.80
N THR A 146 4.83 1.58 3.96
CA THR A 146 4.00 2.78 3.76
C THR A 146 3.84 3.61 5.02
N TRP A 147 3.09 4.71 4.94
CA TRP A 147 2.84 5.61 6.06
C TRP A 147 1.36 5.63 6.46
N TYR A 148 1.13 5.97 7.72
CA TYR A 148 -0.17 6.23 8.32
C TYR A 148 -0.18 7.61 8.98
N LEU A 149 -1.30 8.33 8.88
CA LEU A 149 -1.54 9.61 9.54
C LEU A 149 -2.99 9.67 10.03
N GLN A 150 -3.17 10.21 11.23
CA GLN A 150 -4.48 10.51 11.79
C GLN A 150 -4.60 12.01 12.03
N VAL A 151 -5.70 12.61 11.59
CA VAL A 151 -6.02 14.03 11.78
C VAL A 151 -7.37 14.17 12.45
N THR A 152 -7.41 14.86 13.58
CA THR A 152 -8.60 14.97 14.43
C THR A 152 -9.17 16.38 14.46
N LEU A 153 -10.48 16.48 14.75
CA LEU A 153 -11.17 17.76 14.94
C LEU A 153 -12.25 17.57 16.01
N ASP A 154 -12.18 18.37 17.08
CA ASP A 154 -13.19 18.37 18.15
C ASP A 154 -14.26 19.43 17.86
N VAL A 155 -15.51 18.99 17.66
CA VAL A 155 -16.66 19.84 17.32
C VAL A 155 -17.88 19.53 18.17
N ALA A 156 -18.81 20.48 18.27
CA ALA A 156 -20.14 20.17 18.77
C ALA A 156 -20.84 19.18 17.81
N SER A 157 -21.56 18.20 18.36
CA SER A 157 -22.20 17.14 17.57
C SER A 157 -23.18 17.68 16.53
N GLU A 158 -23.86 18.78 16.84
CA GLU A 158 -24.80 19.47 15.94
C GLU A 158 -24.10 20.20 14.79
N GLU A 159 -22.84 20.60 14.98
CA GLU A 159 -22.03 21.29 13.98
C GLU A 159 -21.27 20.31 13.08
N ALA A 160 -21.23 19.01 13.42
CA ALA A 160 -20.46 18.03 12.66
C ALA A 160 -20.94 17.87 11.21
N ALA A 161 -22.23 18.13 10.96
CA ALA A 161 -22.81 18.05 9.63
C ALA A 161 -22.16 19.05 8.65
N GLY A 162 -21.89 18.58 7.42
CA GLY A 162 -21.27 19.38 6.37
C GLY A 162 -19.75 19.51 6.47
N LEU A 163 -19.12 18.86 7.45
CA LEU A 163 -17.66 18.71 7.47
C LEU A 163 -17.20 17.65 6.47
N SER A 164 -15.99 17.80 5.97
CA SER A 164 -15.31 16.79 5.19
C SER A 164 -13.83 16.71 5.53
N CYS A 165 -13.23 15.54 5.37
CA CYS A 165 -11.77 15.41 5.37
C CYS A 165 -11.27 15.47 3.93
N ARG A 166 -10.25 16.28 3.67
CA ARG A 166 -9.59 16.41 2.36
C ARG A 166 -8.15 15.92 2.46
N VAL A 167 -7.77 15.04 1.54
CA VAL A 167 -6.44 14.44 1.46
C VAL A 167 -5.80 14.78 0.13
N ARG A 168 -4.58 15.30 0.18
CA ARG A 168 -3.71 15.58 -0.97
C ARG A 168 -2.41 14.82 -0.83
N HIS A 169 -2.04 14.13 -1.90
CA HIS A 169 -0.83 13.33 -1.98
C HIS A 169 -0.36 13.26 -3.43
N SER A 170 0.95 13.15 -3.67
CA SER A 170 1.52 13.21 -5.03
C SER A 170 0.97 12.11 -5.94
N SER A 171 0.73 10.92 -5.39
CA SER A 171 0.16 9.74 -6.08
C SER A 171 -1.26 9.94 -6.64
N LEU A 172 -1.95 11.00 -6.21
CA LEU A 172 -3.33 11.28 -6.62
C LEU A 172 -3.40 12.12 -7.90
N GLY A 173 -2.28 12.63 -8.41
CA GLY A 173 -2.25 13.39 -9.67
C GLY A 173 -3.17 14.62 -9.68
N GLY A 174 -3.35 15.26 -8.53
CA GLY A 174 -4.23 16.43 -8.36
C GLY A 174 -5.70 16.10 -8.07
N GLN A 175 -6.08 14.82 -7.92
CA GLN A 175 -7.43 14.40 -7.55
C GLN A 175 -7.54 14.15 -6.04
N ASP A 176 -7.88 15.17 -5.27
CA ASP A 176 -8.03 15.07 -3.83
C ASP A 176 -9.06 13.99 -3.42
N ILE A 177 -8.75 13.22 -2.38
CA ILE A 177 -9.76 12.37 -1.74
C ILE A 177 -10.56 13.27 -0.78
N ILE A 178 -11.88 13.26 -0.91
CA ILE A 178 -12.81 14.03 -0.06
C ILE A 178 -13.81 13.08 0.58
N LEU A 179 -13.81 13.02 1.91
CA LEU A 179 -14.72 12.20 2.70
C LEU A 179 -15.67 13.09 3.49
N TYR A 180 -16.97 13.02 3.23
CA TYR A 180 -17.97 13.82 3.91
C TYR A 180 -18.45 13.15 5.21
N TRP A 181 -18.44 13.90 6.31
CA TRP A 181 -18.98 13.45 7.58
C TRP A 181 -20.50 13.31 7.51
N GLY A 182 -21.03 12.21 8.05
CA GLY A 182 -22.47 11.94 8.06
C GLY A 182 -23.05 11.47 6.73
N HIS A 183 -22.25 11.34 5.66
CA HIS A 183 -22.69 10.71 4.42
C HIS A 183 -22.63 9.18 4.53
N HIS A 184 -23.44 8.64 5.43
CA HIS A 184 -23.81 7.25 5.34
C HIS A 184 -24.77 7.13 4.16
N PHE A 185 -24.38 6.38 3.11
CA PHE A 185 -25.36 5.77 2.22
C PHE A 185 -26.33 5.02 3.13
N SER A 186 -27.50 5.61 3.37
CA SER A 186 -28.42 5.00 4.33
C SER A 186 -28.73 3.61 3.81
N MET A 187 -28.54 2.59 4.65
CA MET A 187 -28.83 1.20 4.28
C MET A 187 -30.30 1.05 3.84
N ASN A 188 -31.15 1.98 4.27
CA ASN A 188 -32.51 2.19 3.81
C ASN A 188 -32.61 2.55 2.32
N TRP A 189 -31.76 3.44 1.79
CA TRP A 189 -31.74 3.78 0.36
C TRP A 189 -31.32 2.59 -0.50
N THR A 190 -30.28 1.85 -0.11
CA THR A 190 -29.86 0.64 -0.83
C THR A 190 -30.96 -0.42 -0.82
N ALA A 191 -31.64 -0.62 0.32
CA ALA A 191 -32.76 -1.56 0.42
C ALA A 191 -33.95 -1.13 -0.47
N LEU A 192 -34.32 0.15 -0.47
CA LEU A 192 -35.40 0.68 -1.31
C LEU A 192 -35.13 0.48 -2.80
N VAL A 193 -33.89 0.72 -3.25
CA VAL A 193 -33.51 0.50 -4.66
C VAL A 193 -33.63 -0.98 -5.02
N VAL A 194 -33.19 -1.90 -4.16
CA VAL A 194 -33.33 -3.34 -4.38
C VAL A 194 -34.80 -3.78 -4.46
N VAL A 195 -35.66 -3.28 -3.57
CA VAL A 195 -37.11 -3.57 -3.60
C VAL A 195 -37.75 -3.05 -4.90
N MET A 196 -37.41 -1.83 -5.33
CA MET A 196 -37.95 -1.27 -6.57
C MET A 196 -37.54 -2.06 -7.81
N VAL A 197 -36.26 -2.46 -7.90
CA VAL A 197 -35.75 -3.26 -9.03
C VAL A 197 -36.43 -4.63 -9.08
N THR A 198 -36.59 -5.30 -7.94
CA THR A 198 -37.25 -6.61 -7.88
C THR A 198 -38.74 -6.53 -8.28
N LEU A 199 -39.47 -5.50 -7.85
CA LEU A 199 -40.86 -5.28 -8.28
C LEU A 199 -40.99 -5.07 -9.79
N VAL A 200 -40.09 -4.28 -10.39
CA VAL A 200 -40.11 -4.04 -11.85
C VAL A 200 -39.87 -5.34 -12.61
N ILE A 201 -38.90 -6.17 -12.17
CA ILE A 201 -38.63 -7.48 -12.80
C ILE A 201 -39.87 -8.38 -12.72
N LEU A 202 -40.54 -8.45 -11.57
CA LEU A 202 -41.76 -9.23 -11.40
C LEU A 202 -42.88 -8.75 -12.34
N ILE A 203 -43.08 -7.43 -12.47
CA ILE A 203 -44.08 -6.87 -13.39
C ILE A 203 -43.76 -7.26 -14.84
N VAL A 204 -42.51 -7.14 -15.28
CA VAL A 204 -42.09 -7.51 -16.63
C VAL A 204 -42.31 -9.01 -16.88
N LEU A 205 -41.96 -9.87 -15.92
CA LEU A 205 -42.20 -11.31 -16.02
C LEU A 205 -43.69 -11.61 -16.14
N VAL A 206 -44.54 -11.01 -15.30
CA VAL A 206 -45.99 -11.21 -15.37
C VAL A 206 -46.55 -10.76 -16.72
N LEU A 207 -46.14 -9.60 -17.23
CA LEU A 207 -46.57 -9.10 -18.53
C LEU A 207 -46.11 -10.03 -19.67
N TRP A 208 -44.88 -10.54 -19.59
CA TRP A 208 -44.34 -11.50 -20.55
C TRP A 208 -45.11 -12.83 -20.51
N PHE A 209 -45.39 -13.37 -19.33
CA PHE A 209 -46.20 -14.59 -19.17
C PHE A 209 -47.64 -14.38 -19.69
N LYS A 210 -48.30 -13.28 -19.36
CA LYS A 210 -49.65 -12.98 -19.90
C LYS A 210 -49.64 -12.88 -21.43
N LYS A 211 -48.59 -12.29 -22.01
CA LYS A 211 -48.42 -12.23 -23.47
C LYS A 211 -48.18 -13.61 -24.08
N HIS A 212 -47.40 -14.48 -23.42
CA HIS A 212 -47.12 -15.83 -23.89
C HIS A 212 -48.37 -16.73 -23.87
N TRP A 213 -49.18 -16.68 -22.81
CA TRP A 213 -50.44 -17.43 -22.71
C TRP A 213 -51.48 -16.95 -23.72
N SER A 214 -51.61 -15.63 -23.91
CA SER A 214 -52.47 -15.06 -24.95
C SER A 214 -52.12 -15.54 -26.36
N TYR A 215 -50.84 -15.85 -26.62
CA TYR A 215 -50.39 -16.44 -27.89
C TYR A 215 -50.73 -17.92 -28.05
N GLN A 216 -50.89 -18.68 -26.96
CA GLN A 216 -51.26 -20.10 -26.99
C GLN A 216 -52.77 -20.33 -27.05
N ASP A 217 -53.60 -19.38 -26.60
CA ASP A 217 -55.07 -19.47 -26.74
C ASP A 217 -55.57 -19.12 -28.17
N ILE A 218 -54.67 -18.72 -29.09
CA ILE A 218 -54.98 -18.29 -30.46
C ILE A 218 -54.56 -19.34 -31.53
N LEU A 219 -54.03 -20.49 -31.12
CA LEU A 219 -53.61 -21.61 -32.00
C LEU A 219 -54.43 -22.87 -31.73
#